data_AF-A0A346PPJ9-F1
#
_entry.id   AF-A0A346PPJ9-F1
#
_cell.length_a   1.000
_cell.length_b   1.000
_cell.length_c   1.000
_cell.angle_alpha   90.00
_cell.angle_beta   90.00
_cell.angle_gamma   90.00
#
_symmetry.space_group_name_H-M   'P 1'
#
loop_
_entity.id
_entity.type
_entity.pdbx_description
1 polymer ?
#
loop_
_entity_poly.entity_id
_entity_poly.type
_entity_poly.pdbx_seq_one_letter_code
_entity_poly.pdbx_strand_id
1 'polypeptide(L)'
;MNDKNSERDLRNYLGSIAEFCAEIESRTVPEGKSSTSKQIGTYFEKELRVWFEDKHGLVSEGSVAKDLDLPAFNLDLKTTSNRQPQSSSTFDDPGERIVGVDYNILLIVYDKQPVDGGNKFEIMTCAYIPKERASDYRKSEDAVKLVADYRDGKLSEADLREQLENLTGVGAISDEKFKEIKESPPEKGAITITPALQWRFNYNKMVKKEVPEGTKRIYGSIGDQTTLPDTNE
;
A
#
# COMPACT_ATOMS: atom_id res chain seq x y z
N MET A 1 34.49 -0.58 8.93
CA MET A 1 33.57 -0.30 7.80
C MET A 1 32.21 -0.77 8.28
N ASN A 2 31.40 0.14 8.84
CA ASN A 2 30.10 -0.21 9.37
C ASN A 2 29.13 -0.32 8.20
N ASP A 3 28.52 -1.49 8.08
CA ASP A 3 27.42 -1.80 7.19
C ASP A 3 26.20 -0.96 7.62
N LYS A 4 26.06 0.23 7.03
CA LYS A 4 25.07 1.25 7.39
C LYS A 4 23.89 1.31 6.41
N ASN A 5 23.57 0.21 5.73
CA ASN A 5 22.47 0.24 4.76
C ASN A 5 21.71 -1.08 4.58
N SER A 6 21.42 -1.80 5.68
CA SER A 6 20.44 -2.89 5.63
C SER A 6 19.04 -2.31 5.87
N GLU A 7 18.14 -2.43 4.89
CA GLU A 7 16.70 -2.25 5.07
C GLU A 7 16.25 -2.98 6.34
N ARG A 8 15.56 -2.28 7.25
CA ARG A 8 15.05 -2.88 8.49
C ARG A 8 13.70 -3.53 8.21
N ASP A 9 13.43 -4.66 8.86
CA ASP A 9 12.12 -5.29 8.78
C ASP A 9 11.13 -4.60 9.75
N LEU A 10 10.12 -3.92 9.19
CA LEU A 10 9.06 -3.25 9.93
C LEU A 10 8.30 -4.21 10.86
N ARG A 11 8.30 -5.52 10.56
CA ARG A 11 7.63 -6.54 11.39
C ARG A 11 8.14 -6.57 12.84
N ASN A 12 9.37 -6.08 13.07
CA ASN A 12 9.95 -5.95 14.41
C ASN A 12 9.40 -4.75 15.21
N TYR A 13 8.67 -3.84 14.56
CA TYR A 13 8.20 -2.57 15.13
C TYR A 13 6.66 -2.44 15.14
N LEU A 14 5.93 -3.51 14.83
CA LEU A 14 4.46 -3.47 14.74
C LEU A 14 3.78 -3.07 16.06
N GLY A 15 4.37 -3.44 17.21
CA GLY A 15 3.90 -2.96 18.51
C GLY A 15 4.01 -1.44 18.65
N SER A 16 5.14 -0.87 18.22
CA SER A 16 5.33 0.60 18.19
C SER A 16 4.36 1.29 17.24
N ILE A 17 4.00 0.67 16.12
CA ILE A 17 2.98 1.20 15.20
C ILE A 17 1.59 1.17 15.85
N ALA A 18 1.24 0.10 16.55
CA ALA A 18 -0.02 0.03 17.28
C ALA A 18 -0.12 1.12 18.36
N GLU A 19 0.98 1.35 19.09
CA GLU A 19 1.08 2.46 20.05
C GLU A 19 0.92 3.83 19.37
N PHE A 20 1.55 4.03 18.21
CA PHE A 20 1.37 5.25 17.41
C PHE A 20 -0.10 5.47 17.03
N CYS A 21 -0.80 4.43 16.58
CA CYS A 21 -2.22 4.54 16.25
C CYS A 21 -3.06 4.96 17.46
N ALA A 22 -2.90 4.30 18.61
CA ALA A 22 -3.61 4.64 19.84
C ALA A 22 -3.30 6.08 20.30
N GLU A 23 -2.07 6.52 20.11
CA GLU A 23 -1.63 7.86 20.46
C GLU A 23 -2.28 8.93 19.56
N ILE A 24 -2.37 8.67 18.26
CA ILE A 24 -3.08 9.53 17.31
C ILE A 24 -4.59 9.64 17.63
N GLU A 25 -5.26 8.54 17.98
CA GLU A 25 -6.69 8.56 18.36
C GLU A 25 -6.97 9.41 19.60
N SER A 26 -5.98 9.52 20.50
CA SER A 26 -6.13 10.29 21.74
C SER A 26 -6.13 11.81 21.52
N ARG A 27 -5.64 12.28 20.38
CA ARG A 27 -5.41 13.70 20.07
C ARG A 27 -6.61 14.34 19.38
N THR A 28 -6.80 15.64 19.64
CA THR A 28 -7.57 16.51 18.74
C THR A 28 -6.59 17.17 17.77
N VAL A 29 -6.77 16.94 16.48
CA VAL A 29 -5.94 17.53 15.43
C VAL A 29 -6.57 18.85 14.97
N PRO A 30 -5.84 19.98 15.00
CA PRO A 30 -6.39 21.27 14.60
C PRO A 30 -6.89 21.30 13.16
N GLU A 31 -7.98 22.05 12.91
CA GLU A 31 -8.62 22.15 11.59
C GLU A 31 -7.63 22.47 10.46
N GLY A 32 -6.69 23.40 10.68
CA GLY A 32 -5.64 23.76 9.71
C GLY A 32 -4.71 22.61 9.28
N LYS A 33 -4.75 21.47 9.97
CA LYS A 33 -4.03 20.23 9.66
C LYS A 33 -4.95 19.07 9.28
N SER A 34 -6.28 19.23 9.33
CA SER A 34 -7.24 18.13 9.17
C SER A 34 -8.47 18.44 8.30
N SER A 35 -8.51 19.59 7.62
CA SER A 35 -9.64 19.94 6.75
C SER A 35 -9.74 19.04 5.52
N THR A 36 -8.61 18.74 4.86
CA THR A 36 -8.55 17.95 3.62
C THR A 36 -7.79 16.64 3.79
N SER A 37 -8.09 15.63 2.96
CA SER A 37 -7.38 14.33 2.98
C SER A 37 -5.86 14.48 2.80
N LYS A 38 -5.42 15.46 2.01
CA LYS A 38 -3.99 15.75 1.83
C LYS A 38 -3.35 16.29 3.11
N GLN A 39 -4.00 17.24 3.79
CA GLN A 39 -3.50 17.76 5.06
C GLN A 39 -3.43 16.65 6.12
N ILE A 40 -4.44 15.78 6.18
CA ILE A 40 -4.48 14.64 7.08
C ILE A 40 -3.32 13.69 6.80
N GLY A 41 -3.11 13.30 5.53
CA GLY A 41 -1.98 12.45 5.15
C GLY A 41 -0.63 13.07 5.53
N THR A 42 -0.40 14.34 5.18
CA THR A 42 0.83 15.06 5.57
C THR A 42 1.00 15.18 7.09
N TYR A 43 -0.09 15.28 7.86
CA TYR A 43 -0.03 15.29 9.32
C TYR A 43 0.43 13.92 9.84
N PHE A 44 -0.24 12.84 9.43
CA PHE A 44 0.08 11.48 9.88
C PHE A 44 1.52 11.08 9.50
N GLU A 45 1.98 11.44 8.31
CA GLU A 45 3.36 11.22 7.88
C GLU A 45 4.36 11.88 8.82
N LYS A 46 4.18 13.18 9.10
CA LYS A 46 5.08 13.94 9.98
C LYS A 46 5.10 13.37 11.38
N GLU A 47 3.93 13.04 11.94
CA GLU A 47 3.83 12.46 13.28
C GLU A 47 4.46 11.06 13.34
N LEU A 48 4.29 10.23 12.31
CA LEU A 48 4.91 8.91 12.24
C LEU A 48 6.43 9.00 12.17
N ARG A 49 6.97 9.93 11.35
CA ARG A 49 8.40 10.20 11.31
C ARG A 49 8.91 10.60 12.69
N VAL A 50 8.33 11.64 13.31
CA VAL A 50 8.73 12.08 14.66
C VAL A 50 8.67 10.92 15.67
N TRP A 51 7.60 10.11 15.64
CA TRP A 51 7.45 8.94 16.50
C TRP A 51 8.62 7.95 16.37
N PHE A 52 9.01 7.62 15.13
CA PHE A 52 10.10 6.68 14.88
C PHE A 52 11.50 7.27 15.15
N GLU A 53 11.69 8.58 14.98
CA GLU A 53 12.92 9.25 15.39
C GLU A 53 13.07 9.21 16.91
N ASP A 54 12.04 9.64 17.63
CA ASP A 54 12.09 9.79 19.08
C ASP A 54 12.21 8.44 19.79
N LYS A 55 11.46 7.42 19.33
CA LYS A 55 11.43 6.11 20.00
C LYS A 55 12.53 5.15 19.55
N HIS A 56 13.00 5.26 18.32
CA HIS A 56 13.91 4.27 17.73
C HIS A 56 15.19 4.86 17.15
N GLY A 57 15.30 6.19 17.03
CA GLY A 57 16.39 6.86 16.32
C GLY A 57 16.38 6.53 14.83
N LEU A 58 15.19 6.35 14.24
CA LEU A 58 15.01 5.85 12.88
C LEU A 58 14.26 6.82 11.97
N VAL A 59 14.87 7.94 11.59
CA VAL A 59 14.35 8.77 10.48
C VAL A 59 15.40 9.17 9.44
N SER A 60 16.69 8.92 9.67
CA SER A 60 17.68 9.11 8.60
C SER A 60 18.93 8.27 8.76
N GLU A 61 19.17 7.35 7.82
CA GLU A 61 20.52 7.14 7.29
C GLU A 61 20.45 7.13 5.75
N GLY A 62 21.44 7.77 5.15
CA GLY A 62 21.38 8.27 3.79
C GLY A 62 21.40 7.19 2.72
N SER A 63 20.79 7.56 1.60
CA SER A 63 20.78 6.94 0.28
C SER A 63 19.62 5.98 -0.03
N VAL A 64 18.99 6.27 -1.18
CA VAL A 64 18.36 5.36 -2.15
C VAL A 64 16.81 5.33 -2.30
N ALA A 65 16.01 6.10 -1.54
CA ALA A 65 14.63 6.39 -1.99
C ALA A 65 14.21 7.79 -1.54
N LYS A 66 14.31 8.77 -2.45
CA LYS A 66 14.12 10.20 -2.11
C LYS A 66 12.68 10.58 -1.75
N ASP A 67 11.71 9.69 -1.93
CA ASP A 67 10.29 10.03 -1.90
C ASP A 67 9.43 9.13 -0.98
N LEU A 68 10.04 8.28 -0.14
CA LEU A 68 9.32 7.40 0.80
C LEU A 68 9.20 7.98 2.22
N ASP A 69 8.13 7.61 2.92
CA ASP A 69 7.77 8.13 4.24
C ASP A 69 8.66 7.62 5.38
N LEU A 70 9.07 6.35 5.32
CA LEU A 70 10.08 5.80 6.24
C LEU A 70 11.12 5.00 5.44
N PRO A 71 12.18 5.65 4.92
CA PRO A 71 13.18 5.00 4.07
C PRO A 71 13.90 3.82 4.73
N ALA A 72 14.10 3.87 6.05
CA ALA A 72 14.73 2.78 6.81
C ALA A 72 13.99 1.43 6.69
N PHE A 73 12.71 1.44 6.31
CA PHE A 73 11.86 0.27 6.12
C PHE A 73 11.41 0.09 4.67
N ASN A 74 11.97 0.85 3.72
CA ASN A 74 11.50 0.93 2.33
C ASN A 74 9.97 1.07 2.28
N LEU A 75 9.44 2.09 2.98
CA LEU A 75 8.02 2.16 3.32
C LEU A 75 7.37 3.49 2.98
N ASP A 76 6.20 3.40 2.36
CA ASP A 76 5.29 4.52 2.10
C ASP A 76 4.06 4.46 3.02
N LEU A 77 3.66 5.60 3.59
CA LEU A 77 2.48 5.71 4.43
C LEU A 77 1.29 6.18 3.58
N LYS A 78 0.27 5.32 3.51
CA LYS A 78 -0.99 5.64 2.84
C LYS A 78 -2.06 5.88 3.89
N THR A 79 -2.47 7.14 4.03
CA THR A 79 -3.53 7.55 4.96
C THR A 79 -4.80 7.92 4.19
N THR A 80 -5.93 7.28 4.48
CA THR A 80 -7.18 7.48 3.73
C THR A 80 -8.43 7.34 4.60
N SER A 81 -9.56 7.89 4.15
CA SER A 81 -10.82 7.82 4.89
C SER A 81 -11.52 6.48 4.65
N ASN A 82 -12.20 5.96 5.69
CA ASN A 82 -13.04 4.78 5.59
C ASN A 82 -14.22 4.96 4.61
N ARG A 83 -14.62 6.20 4.32
CA ARG A 83 -15.70 6.49 3.35
C ARG A 83 -15.29 6.17 1.91
N GLN A 84 -14.00 6.32 1.61
CA GLN A 84 -13.42 5.99 0.31
C GLN A 84 -11.97 5.56 0.52
N PRO A 85 -11.72 4.28 0.87
CA PRO A 85 -10.39 3.74 1.17
C PRO A 85 -9.51 3.69 -0.08
N GLN A 86 -9.04 4.83 -0.54
CA GLN A 86 -8.26 4.98 -1.77
C GLN A 86 -7.17 6.04 -1.61
N SER A 87 -6.05 5.82 -2.29
CA SER A 87 -4.97 6.81 -2.44
C SER A 87 -4.40 6.76 -3.85
N SER A 88 -3.78 7.84 -4.30
CA SER A 88 -2.99 7.85 -5.53
C SER A 88 -1.54 7.40 -5.27
N SER A 89 -0.90 6.87 -6.29
CA SER A 89 0.54 6.61 -6.36
C SER A 89 1.02 6.87 -7.79
N THR A 90 2.19 7.49 -7.93
CA THR A 90 2.91 7.46 -9.20
C THR A 90 3.32 6.02 -9.54
N PHE A 91 3.61 5.79 -10.81
CA PHE A 91 4.15 4.55 -11.32
C PHE A 91 5.14 4.84 -12.43
N ASP A 92 6.17 4.01 -12.54
CA ASP A 92 7.20 4.15 -13.57
C ASP A 92 6.94 3.17 -14.72
N ASP A 93 6.38 2.00 -14.40
CA ASP A 93 6.04 0.97 -15.39
C ASP A 93 4.59 0.45 -15.23
N PRO A 94 3.79 0.37 -16.32
CA PRO A 94 2.47 -0.26 -16.31
C PRO A 94 2.41 -1.66 -15.68
N GLY A 95 3.48 -2.44 -15.82
CA GLY A 95 3.62 -3.78 -15.26
C GLY A 95 3.75 -3.81 -13.73
N GLU A 96 4.01 -2.68 -13.06
CA GLU A 96 3.87 -2.56 -11.59
C GLU A 96 2.45 -2.88 -11.13
N ARG A 97 1.44 -2.70 -11.99
CA ARG A 97 0.08 -3.16 -11.68
C ARG A 97 0.02 -4.68 -11.44
N ILE A 98 0.88 -5.43 -12.12
CA ILE A 98 0.94 -6.89 -12.08
C ILE A 98 1.90 -7.34 -10.97
N VAL A 99 3.12 -6.82 -10.95
CA VAL A 99 4.17 -7.29 -10.01
C VAL A 99 4.15 -6.58 -8.67
N GLY A 100 3.53 -5.39 -8.60
CA GLY A 100 3.53 -4.53 -7.43
C GLY A 100 4.55 -3.41 -7.54
N VAL A 101 4.40 -2.44 -6.66
CA VAL A 101 5.44 -1.43 -6.42
C VAL A 101 6.60 -2.04 -5.62
N ASP A 102 7.77 -1.42 -5.68
CA ASP A 102 9.01 -1.93 -5.08
C ASP A 102 9.20 -1.56 -3.60
N TYR A 103 8.19 -0.95 -2.98
CA TYR A 103 8.16 -0.51 -1.59
C TYR A 103 7.00 -1.10 -0.78
N ASN A 104 7.20 -1.17 0.53
CA ASN A 104 6.20 -1.59 1.49
C ASN A 104 5.16 -0.48 1.72
N ILE A 105 3.91 -0.85 2.00
CA ILE A 105 2.86 0.12 2.33
C ILE A 105 2.44 -0.06 3.79
N LEU A 106 2.51 1.02 4.57
CA LEU A 106 1.74 1.14 5.82
C LEU A 106 0.43 1.86 5.51
N LEU A 107 -0.68 1.15 5.59
CA LEU A 107 -2.01 1.71 5.37
C LEU A 107 -2.62 2.13 6.70
N ILE A 108 -3.13 3.36 6.77
CA ILE A 108 -3.99 3.85 7.84
C ILE A 108 -5.33 4.29 7.23
N VAL A 109 -6.41 3.63 7.65
CA VAL A 109 -7.79 4.00 7.31
C VAL A 109 -8.46 4.57 8.54
N TYR A 110 -8.95 5.81 8.43
CA TYR A 110 -9.57 6.53 9.54
C TYR A 110 -11.05 6.83 9.30
N ASP A 111 -11.84 6.93 10.37
CA ASP A 111 -13.06 7.73 10.40
C ASP A 111 -12.78 9.09 11.08
N LYS A 112 -13.30 10.16 10.49
CA LYS A 112 -13.04 11.55 10.94
C LYS A 112 -14.25 12.07 11.70
N GLN A 113 -14.00 12.50 12.93
CA GLN A 113 -15.00 12.98 13.88
C GLN A 113 -14.72 14.47 14.19
N PRO A 114 -15.49 15.43 13.63
CA PRO A 114 -15.35 16.83 13.98
C PRO A 114 -15.64 17.07 15.47
N VAL A 115 -14.80 17.85 16.14
CA VAL A 115 -14.94 18.22 17.55
C VAL A 115 -14.62 19.70 17.75
N ASP A 116 -14.88 20.25 18.94
CA ASP A 116 -14.43 21.61 19.24
C ASP A 116 -12.89 21.70 19.13
N GLY A 117 -12.42 22.75 18.44
CA GLY A 117 -10.99 22.96 18.17
C GLY A 117 -10.37 22.14 17.04
N GLY A 118 -11.10 21.22 16.37
CA GLY A 118 -10.55 20.47 15.23
C GLY A 118 -11.25 19.14 14.93
N ASN A 119 -10.48 18.09 14.71
CA ASN A 119 -10.99 16.76 14.36
C ASN A 119 -10.27 15.68 15.18
N LYS A 120 -11.02 14.67 15.63
CA LYS A 120 -10.49 13.40 16.11
C LYS A 120 -10.56 12.35 15.02
N PHE A 121 -9.72 11.33 15.14
CA PHE A 121 -9.65 10.22 14.19
C PHE A 121 -9.82 8.91 14.94
N GLU A 122 -10.73 8.08 14.47
CA GLU A 122 -10.81 6.67 14.85
C GLU A 122 -10.09 5.86 13.77
N ILE A 123 -9.10 5.05 14.15
CA ILE A 123 -8.32 4.22 13.24
C ILE A 123 -9.04 2.90 13.03
N MET A 124 -9.84 2.87 11.98
CA MET A 124 -10.60 1.68 11.57
C MET A 124 -9.68 0.52 11.16
N THR A 125 -8.53 0.83 10.55
CA THR A 125 -7.54 -0.15 10.13
C THR A 125 -6.16 0.49 10.06
N CYS A 126 -5.19 -0.08 10.77
CA CYS A 126 -3.78 0.07 10.43
C CYS A 126 -3.26 -1.29 9.94
N ALA A 127 -2.68 -1.34 8.74
CA ALA A 127 -2.19 -2.59 8.17
C ALA A 127 -0.87 -2.42 7.43
N TYR A 128 -0.01 -3.43 7.56
CA TYR A 128 1.22 -3.56 6.80
C TYR A 128 0.99 -4.45 5.58
N ILE A 129 1.33 -3.92 4.41
CA ILE A 129 1.30 -4.60 3.13
C ILE A 129 2.75 -4.68 2.63
N PRO A 130 3.37 -5.87 2.66
CA PRO A 130 4.70 -6.07 2.08
C PRO A 130 4.70 -5.75 0.59
N LYS A 131 5.84 -5.31 0.05
CA LYS A 131 5.98 -5.00 -1.38
C LYS A 131 5.59 -6.17 -2.28
N GLU A 132 5.86 -7.41 -1.85
CA GLU A 132 5.49 -8.64 -2.57
C GLU A 132 3.98 -8.82 -2.71
N ARG A 133 3.19 -8.10 -1.91
CA ARG A 133 1.72 -8.09 -1.93
C ARG A 133 1.15 -6.75 -2.39
N ALA A 134 1.97 -5.79 -2.79
CA ALA A 134 1.55 -4.44 -3.19
C ALA A 134 1.13 -4.33 -4.67
N SER A 135 0.70 -5.44 -5.27
CA SER A 135 0.18 -5.53 -6.65
C SER A 135 -1.35 -5.62 -6.70
N ASP A 136 -1.93 -5.50 -7.90
CA ASP A 136 -3.36 -5.70 -8.10
C ASP A 136 -3.76 -7.16 -7.85
N TYR A 137 -4.74 -7.35 -6.97
CA TYR A 137 -5.23 -8.65 -6.50
C TYR A 137 -5.70 -9.58 -7.62
N ARG A 138 -6.33 -9.03 -8.67
CA ARG A 138 -6.83 -9.84 -9.80
C ARG A 138 -5.74 -9.97 -10.88
N LYS A 139 -5.05 -8.87 -11.20
CA LYS A 139 -4.09 -8.88 -12.31
C LYS A 139 -2.85 -9.71 -12.03
N SER A 140 -2.37 -9.74 -10.78
CA SER A 140 -1.29 -10.65 -10.35
C SER A 140 -1.70 -12.12 -10.54
N GLU A 141 -2.90 -12.51 -10.10
CA GLU A 141 -3.42 -13.88 -10.25
C GLU A 141 -3.58 -14.28 -11.73
N ASP A 142 -4.12 -13.39 -12.56
CA ASP A 142 -4.30 -13.65 -13.99
C ASP A 142 -2.94 -13.77 -14.71
N ALA A 143 -1.95 -12.95 -14.36
CA ALA A 143 -0.62 -13.04 -14.92
C ALA A 143 0.06 -14.39 -14.61
N VAL A 144 -0.14 -14.96 -13.41
CA VAL A 144 0.37 -16.29 -13.07
C VAL A 144 -0.21 -17.36 -14.01
N LYS A 145 -1.52 -17.27 -14.33
CA LYS A 145 -2.17 -18.19 -15.28
C LYS A 145 -1.58 -18.05 -16.68
N LEU A 146 -1.40 -16.81 -17.15
CA LEU A 146 -0.81 -16.54 -18.47
C LEU A 146 0.61 -17.08 -18.58
N VAL A 147 1.45 -16.89 -17.55
CA VAL A 147 2.81 -17.41 -17.56
C VAL A 147 2.82 -18.95 -17.51
N ALA A 148 1.88 -19.59 -16.81
CA ALA A 148 1.73 -21.03 -16.84
C ALA A 148 1.36 -21.54 -18.25
N ASP A 149 0.40 -20.89 -18.92
CA ASP A 149 0.01 -21.26 -20.28
C ASP A 149 1.15 -21.06 -21.30
N TYR A 150 1.97 -20.02 -21.14
CA TYR A 150 3.20 -19.84 -21.90
C TYR A 150 4.21 -20.97 -21.66
N ARG A 151 4.45 -21.35 -20.39
CA ARG A 151 5.37 -22.44 -20.03
C ARG A 151 4.90 -23.80 -20.57
N ASP A 152 3.59 -23.99 -20.68
CA ASP A 152 2.98 -25.17 -21.29
C ASP A 152 3.01 -25.16 -22.84
N GLY A 153 3.52 -24.09 -23.46
CA GLY A 153 3.56 -23.94 -24.92
C GLY A 153 2.23 -23.59 -25.57
N LYS A 154 1.21 -23.19 -24.79
CA LYS A 154 -0.11 -22.76 -25.31
C LYS A 154 -0.08 -21.33 -25.84
N LEU A 155 0.86 -20.51 -25.36
CA LEU A 155 1.07 -19.14 -25.78
C LEU A 155 2.48 -18.98 -26.35
N SER A 156 2.61 -18.19 -27.43
CA SER A 156 3.92 -17.67 -27.83
C SER A 156 4.37 -16.56 -26.87
N GLU A 157 5.65 -16.17 -26.97
CA GLU A 157 6.15 -15.04 -26.18
C GLU A 157 5.46 -13.72 -26.55
N ALA A 158 5.11 -13.54 -27.83
CA ALA A 158 4.37 -12.38 -28.29
C ALA A 158 2.95 -12.35 -27.71
N ASP A 159 2.26 -13.49 -27.69
CA ASP A 159 0.91 -13.61 -27.11
C ASP A 159 0.93 -13.34 -25.60
N LEU A 160 1.97 -13.82 -24.90
CA LEU A 160 2.16 -13.53 -23.48
C LEU A 160 2.33 -12.04 -23.24
N ARG A 161 3.20 -11.36 -24.02
CA ARG A 161 3.45 -9.92 -23.89
C ARG A 161 2.18 -9.10 -24.11
N GLU A 162 1.46 -9.37 -25.19
CA GLU A 162 0.22 -8.68 -25.52
C GLU A 162 -0.83 -8.86 -24.41
N GLN A 163 -1.00 -10.09 -23.90
CA GLN A 163 -1.98 -10.34 -22.84
C GLN A 163 -1.60 -9.69 -21.50
N LEU A 164 -0.32 -9.68 -21.14
CA LEU A 164 0.14 -8.97 -19.94
C LEU A 164 -0.07 -7.45 -20.09
N GLU A 165 0.22 -6.86 -21.24
CA GLU A 165 -0.02 -5.44 -21.50
C GLU A 165 -1.52 -5.10 -21.40
N ASN A 166 -2.38 -5.96 -21.95
CA ASN A 166 -3.84 -5.85 -21.81
C ASN A 166 -4.29 -5.93 -20.33
N LEU A 167 -3.63 -6.72 -19.48
CA LEU A 167 -3.92 -6.76 -18.05
C LEU A 167 -3.62 -5.43 -17.35
N THR A 168 -2.60 -4.67 -17.80
CA THR A 168 -2.25 -3.36 -17.21
C THR A 168 -3.34 -2.32 -17.44
N GLY A 169 -3.99 -2.35 -18.62
CA GLY A 169 -5.02 -1.41 -19.03
C GLY A 169 -4.55 0.04 -19.23
N VAL A 170 -3.24 0.31 -19.26
CA VAL A 170 -2.69 1.68 -19.47
C VAL A 170 -1.63 1.76 -20.55
N GLY A 171 -0.97 0.66 -20.91
CA GLY A 171 0.02 0.71 -21.98
C GLY A 171 1.01 -0.45 -21.98
N ALA A 172 2.11 -0.22 -22.70
CA ALA A 172 3.17 -1.18 -22.88
C ALA A 172 3.97 -1.39 -21.60
N ILE A 173 4.37 -2.64 -21.37
CA ILE A 173 5.27 -3.01 -20.27
C ILE A 173 6.71 -2.93 -20.81
N SER A 174 7.68 -2.52 -19.99
CA SER A 174 9.10 -2.56 -20.38
C SER A 174 9.59 -4.00 -20.59
N ASP A 175 10.72 -4.16 -21.28
CA ASP A 175 11.32 -5.48 -21.47
C ASP A 175 11.84 -6.06 -20.16
N GLU A 176 12.34 -5.21 -19.26
CA GLU A 176 12.75 -5.60 -17.91
C GLU A 176 11.58 -6.17 -17.12
N LYS A 177 10.45 -5.46 -17.11
CA LYS A 177 9.25 -5.85 -16.36
C LYS A 177 8.56 -7.07 -16.98
N PHE A 178 8.55 -7.18 -18.30
CA PHE A 178 8.07 -8.38 -18.99
C PHE A 178 8.90 -9.60 -18.62
N LYS A 179 10.24 -9.47 -18.61
CA LYS A 179 11.16 -10.53 -18.20
C LYS A 179 10.94 -10.93 -16.74
N GLU A 180 10.77 -9.96 -15.84
CA GLU A 180 10.47 -10.18 -14.43
C GLU A 180 9.22 -11.06 -14.25
N ILE A 181 8.09 -10.66 -14.87
CA ILE A 181 6.82 -11.41 -14.79
C ILE A 181 6.98 -12.84 -15.33
N LYS A 182 7.68 -12.99 -16.44
CA LYS A 182 7.88 -14.28 -17.12
C LYS A 182 8.75 -15.25 -16.30
N GLU A 183 9.85 -14.75 -15.72
CA GLU A 183 10.80 -15.56 -14.94
C GLU A 183 10.25 -15.86 -13.54
N SER A 184 9.71 -14.85 -12.87
CA SER A 184 9.19 -14.95 -11.50
C SER A 184 7.81 -14.30 -11.41
N PRO A 185 6.73 -15.03 -11.76
CA PRO A 185 5.36 -14.55 -11.62
C PRO A 185 5.08 -14.06 -10.20
N PRO A 186 4.32 -12.96 -10.04
CA PRO A 186 4.15 -12.33 -8.74
C PRO A 186 3.30 -13.18 -7.79
N GLU A 187 3.50 -12.97 -6.48
CA GLU A 187 2.54 -13.43 -5.50
C GLU A 187 1.20 -12.70 -5.69
N LYS A 188 0.11 -13.31 -5.21
CA LYS A 188 -1.21 -12.70 -5.29
C LYS A 188 -1.22 -11.40 -4.49
N GLY A 189 -1.46 -10.30 -5.19
CA GLY A 189 -1.54 -8.95 -4.62
C GLY A 189 -2.68 -8.80 -3.62
N ALA A 190 -2.58 -7.76 -2.78
CA ALA A 190 -3.53 -7.49 -1.70
C ALA A 190 -4.46 -6.30 -1.98
N ILE A 191 -4.12 -5.43 -2.93
CA ILE A 191 -4.87 -4.20 -3.24
C ILE A 191 -5.54 -4.28 -4.61
N THR A 192 -6.50 -3.40 -4.87
CA THR A 192 -7.02 -3.22 -6.25
C THR A 192 -6.39 -1.96 -6.83
N ILE A 193 -5.89 -2.02 -8.05
CA ILE A 193 -5.26 -0.88 -8.72
C ILE A 193 -6.11 -0.51 -9.93
N THR A 194 -6.68 0.69 -9.89
CA THR A 194 -7.43 1.23 -11.03
C THR A 194 -6.51 2.06 -11.91
N PRO A 195 -6.51 1.84 -13.23
CA PRO A 195 -5.75 2.65 -14.17
C PRO A 195 -6.28 4.10 -14.21
N ALA A 196 -5.37 5.06 -14.12
CA ALA A 196 -5.63 6.50 -14.31
C ALA A 196 -4.30 7.17 -14.70
N LEU A 197 -4.24 8.52 -14.72
CA LEU A 197 -2.96 9.26 -14.93
C LEU A 197 -1.87 8.89 -13.91
N GLN A 198 -2.28 8.36 -12.76
CA GLN A 198 -1.47 7.77 -11.70
C GLN A 198 -2.22 6.52 -11.20
N TRP A 199 -1.54 5.57 -10.58
CA TRP A 199 -2.23 4.45 -9.94
C TRP A 199 -3.19 4.96 -8.87
N ARG A 200 -4.39 4.38 -8.84
CA ARG A 200 -5.32 4.54 -7.73
C ARG A 200 -5.41 3.23 -6.97
N PHE A 201 -4.73 3.18 -5.83
CA PHE A 201 -4.75 2.05 -4.91
C PHE A 201 -6.05 2.10 -4.13
N ASN A 202 -6.85 1.05 -4.25
CA ASN A 202 -8.07 0.83 -3.50
C ASN A 202 -7.83 -0.26 -2.44
N TYR A 203 -8.15 0.09 -1.20
CA TYR A 203 -7.88 -0.71 -0.01
C TYR A 203 -9.14 -1.34 0.58
N ASN A 204 -10.24 -1.44 -0.17
CA ASN A 204 -11.50 -2.03 0.31
C ASN A 204 -11.31 -3.45 0.88
N LYS A 205 -10.32 -4.20 0.39
CA LYS A 205 -9.96 -5.53 0.93
C LYS A 205 -9.31 -5.45 2.31
N MET A 206 -8.57 -4.39 2.60
CA MET A 206 -7.89 -4.19 3.89
C MET A 206 -8.86 -3.76 4.99
N VAL A 207 -10.02 -3.24 4.63
CA VAL A 207 -11.10 -2.87 5.57
C VAL A 207 -12.19 -3.94 5.68
N LYS A 208 -11.87 -5.20 5.36
CA LYS A 208 -12.74 -6.36 5.66
C LYS A 208 -12.32 -7.02 6.97
N LYS A 209 -13.20 -7.87 7.52
CA LYS A 209 -12.94 -8.65 8.74
C LYS A 209 -11.63 -9.42 8.66
N GLU A 210 -11.39 -10.05 7.52
CA GLU A 210 -10.12 -10.69 7.18
C GLU A 210 -9.37 -9.81 6.19
N VAL A 211 -8.06 -9.69 6.39
CA VAL A 211 -7.16 -9.03 5.44
C VAL A 211 -6.56 -10.06 4.48
N PRO A 212 -6.17 -9.67 3.26
CA PRO A 212 -5.53 -10.57 2.31
C PRO A 212 -4.31 -11.29 2.90
N GLU A 213 -4.12 -12.54 2.47
CA GLU A 213 -2.95 -13.35 2.85
C GLU A 213 -1.63 -12.61 2.57
N GLY A 214 -0.65 -12.80 3.46
CA GLY A 214 0.65 -12.13 3.38
C GLY A 214 0.64 -10.69 3.91
N THR A 215 -0.52 -10.10 4.17
CA THR A 215 -0.63 -8.79 4.85
C THR A 215 -0.90 -8.95 6.34
N LYS A 216 -0.72 -7.87 7.11
CA LYS A 216 -0.95 -7.89 8.56
C LYS A 216 -1.72 -6.67 9.03
N ARG A 217 -2.92 -6.88 9.59
CA ARG A 217 -3.61 -5.87 10.40
C ARG A 217 -2.85 -5.71 11.73
N ILE A 218 -2.50 -4.48 12.06
CA ILE A 218 -1.72 -4.09 13.24
C ILE A 218 -2.63 -3.48 14.31
N TYR A 219 -3.53 -2.60 13.88
CA TYR A 219 -4.43 -1.85 14.77
C TYR A 219 -5.81 -1.69 14.13
N GLY A 220 -6.80 -1.39 14.97
CA GLY A 220 -8.20 -1.25 14.58
C GLY A 220 -8.87 -2.61 14.39
N SER A 221 -10.14 -2.68 14.73
CA SER A 221 -11.00 -3.83 14.47
C SER A 221 -12.30 -3.34 13.86
N ILE A 222 -12.69 -3.91 12.73
CA ILE A 222 -14.02 -3.66 12.20
C ILE A 222 -14.97 -4.53 13.02
N GLY A 223 -15.76 -3.91 13.90
CA GLY A 223 -16.99 -4.53 14.39
C GLY A 223 -17.88 -4.85 13.19
N ASP A 224 -18.70 -5.92 13.26
CA ASP A 224 -19.57 -6.42 12.17
C ASP A 224 -20.43 -5.30 11.53
N GLN A 225 -19.83 -4.50 10.66
CA GLN A 225 -20.50 -3.53 9.83
C GLN A 225 -20.87 -4.31 8.57
N THR A 226 -22.16 -4.64 8.52
CA THR A 226 -22.91 -5.12 7.35
C THR A 226 -22.24 -4.70 6.05
N THR A 227 -21.81 -5.72 5.31
CA THR A 227 -21.43 -5.63 3.91
C THR A 227 -22.32 -4.65 3.16
N LEU A 228 -21.80 -3.47 2.82
CA LEU A 228 -22.37 -2.72 1.71
C LEU A 228 -22.26 -3.63 0.48
N PRO A 229 -23.34 -3.84 -0.28
CA PRO A 229 -23.32 -4.73 -1.43
C PRO A 229 -22.25 -4.25 -2.41
N ASP A 230 -21.42 -5.20 -2.86
CA ASP A 230 -20.51 -5.03 -3.99
C ASP A 230 -21.37 -4.67 -5.22
N THR A 231 -21.57 -3.38 -5.48
CA THR A 231 -22.05 -2.90 -6.79
C THR A 231 -20.81 -2.58 -7.63
N ASN A 232 -20.31 -3.60 -8.32
CA ASN A 232 -19.45 -3.44 -9.49
C ASN A 232 -19.79 -4.58 -10.46
N GLU A 233 -20.71 -4.29 -11.38
CA GLU A 233 -20.67 -4.83 -12.76
C GLU A 233 -19.50 -4.19 -13.51
#